data_AF-A0A0D7B100-F1
#
_entry.id   AF-A0A0D7B100-F1
#
_cell.length_a   1.000
_cell.length_b   1.000
_cell.length_c   1.000
_cell.angle_alpha   90.00
_cell.angle_beta   90.00
_cell.angle_gamma   90.00
#
_symmetry.space_group_name_H-M   'P 1'
#
loop_
_entity.id
_entity.type
_entity.pdbx_description
1 polymer ?
#
loop_
_entity_poly.entity_id
_entity_poly.type
_entity_poly.pdbx_seq_one_letter_code
_entity_poly.pdbx_strand_id
1 'polypeptide(L)'
;MSTRPRRTTRPTKPVVAPAPKAGPSSVVNLSHLLHNPKSAITRLEITDILNAETWLLLDEDARATLSTLLPPTAFDGYINTVDSSHPSLQNAISNPQIVDPNAMDTSSLDAPAPSTSNTGITARGETTASSGSDLPLSFTANLDFSVFKDAHFVSAAHTFQDHIYSGWKTDAHAAKVQKYEDGIRDGSLAAPWKDDVWEREHAPVPLGKNAGDAANVTFGDLLAGGALLVGDVLSYRRNFSVIDIAVEKDCVIEAIHPNTSSMSVLMPAGDTKNLPPSLLTKTPGAISESDTSIRRTNVTSPTNLETAILDVDTRVPRDKRPNGNAWKCLTVWRWSSNGTASASEQFGRESYGTLFYVRGCFYQDM
;
A
#
# COMPACT_ATOMS: atom_id res chain seq x y z
N MET A 1 -43.14 38.86 -37.98
CA MET A 1 -42.95 38.24 -39.30
C MET A 1 -41.46 38.33 -39.64
N SER A 2 -40.71 37.23 -39.54
CA SER A 2 -39.28 37.20 -39.87
C SER A 2 -39.00 35.96 -40.71
N THR A 3 -38.75 36.18 -41.99
CA THR A 3 -38.52 35.16 -43.03
C THR A 3 -37.08 34.66 -42.96
N ARG A 4 -36.88 33.37 -42.65
CA ARG A 4 -35.59 32.68 -42.77
C ARG A 4 -35.23 32.43 -44.24
N PRO A 5 -33.96 32.61 -44.65
CA PRO A 5 -33.54 32.38 -46.02
C PRO A 5 -33.40 30.88 -46.32
N ARG A 6 -33.87 30.51 -47.52
CA ARG A 6 -33.93 29.14 -48.05
C ARG A 6 -32.54 28.70 -48.52
N ARG A 7 -31.99 27.65 -47.91
CA ARG A 7 -30.69 27.05 -48.24
C ARG A 7 -30.78 26.37 -49.62
N THR A 8 -29.99 26.87 -50.56
CA THR A 8 -29.81 26.33 -51.92
C THR A 8 -28.98 25.05 -51.86
N THR A 9 -29.52 23.98 -52.45
CA THR A 9 -28.85 22.68 -52.61
C THR A 9 -28.08 22.66 -53.93
N ARG A 10 -26.76 22.53 -53.85
CA ARG A 10 -25.85 22.39 -55.01
C ARG A 10 -25.95 20.98 -55.60
N PRO A 11 -26.03 20.80 -56.93
CA PRO A 11 -26.08 19.47 -57.54
C PRO A 11 -24.69 18.80 -57.49
N THR A 12 -24.67 17.55 -57.06
CA THR A 12 -23.50 16.66 -57.03
C THR A 12 -23.21 16.12 -58.43
N LYS A 13 -21.98 16.31 -58.92
CA LYS A 13 -21.47 15.67 -60.15
C LYS A 13 -21.30 14.16 -59.93
N PRO A 14 -21.62 13.31 -60.92
CA PRO A 14 -21.35 11.88 -60.85
C PRO A 14 -19.84 11.63 -60.92
N VAL A 15 -19.31 10.98 -59.88
CA VAL A 15 -17.92 10.53 -59.80
C VAL A 15 -17.81 9.20 -60.53
N VAL A 16 -17.07 9.19 -61.63
CA VAL A 16 -16.70 7.98 -62.38
C VAL A 16 -15.74 7.16 -61.52
N ALA A 17 -16.12 5.92 -61.20
CA ALA A 17 -15.29 5.00 -60.44
C ALA A 17 -14.07 4.55 -61.26
N PRO A 18 -12.82 4.77 -60.81
CA PRO A 18 -11.65 4.24 -61.48
C PRO A 18 -11.51 2.73 -61.21
N ALA A 19 -11.18 1.99 -62.28
CA ALA A 19 -10.95 0.55 -62.24
C ALA A 19 -9.79 0.17 -61.28
N PRO A 20 -9.89 -0.97 -60.57
CA PRO A 20 -8.87 -1.39 -59.62
C PRO A 20 -7.60 -1.84 -60.37
N LYS A 21 -6.51 -1.08 -60.22
CA LYS A 21 -5.18 -1.50 -60.64
C LYS A 21 -4.65 -2.51 -59.62
N ALA A 22 -4.41 -3.74 -60.08
CA ALA A 22 -3.70 -4.76 -59.32
C ALA A 22 -2.28 -4.27 -58.99
N GLY A 23 -2.08 -3.89 -57.74
CA GLY A 23 -0.78 -3.47 -57.21
C GLY A 23 0.08 -4.66 -56.79
N PRO A 24 1.41 -4.48 -56.72
CA PRO A 24 2.37 -5.51 -56.35
C PRO A 24 2.11 -6.03 -54.93
N SER A 25 2.42 -7.31 -54.71
CA SER A 25 2.21 -8.08 -53.47
C SER A 25 2.37 -7.20 -52.22
N SER A 26 1.24 -6.78 -51.67
CA SER A 26 1.21 -5.95 -50.47
C SER A 26 1.70 -6.80 -49.32
N VAL A 27 2.95 -6.60 -48.90
CA VAL A 27 3.31 -6.84 -47.51
C VAL A 27 2.29 -6.02 -46.73
N VAL A 28 1.30 -6.71 -46.18
CA VAL A 28 0.20 -6.05 -45.48
C VAL A 28 0.85 -5.22 -44.40
N ASN A 29 0.73 -3.90 -44.53
CA ASN A 29 1.43 -2.99 -43.64
C ASN A 29 0.85 -3.20 -42.24
N LEU A 30 1.56 -3.98 -41.43
CA LEU A 30 1.11 -4.43 -40.11
C LEU A 30 0.78 -3.22 -39.22
N SER A 31 1.54 -2.14 -39.37
CA SER A 31 1.26 -0.87 -38.70
C SER A 31 -0.11 -0.31 -39.08
N HIS A 32 -0.48 -0.35 -40.36
CA HIS A 32 -1.82 0.07 -40.79
C HIS A 32 -2.92 -0.83 -40.21
N LEU A 33 -2.68 -2.15 -40.10
CA LEU A 33 -3.67 -3.05 -39.50
C LEU A 33 -3.87 -2.78 -38.00
N LEU A 34 -2.81 -2.48 -37.26
CA LEU A 34 -2.84 -2.36 -35.80
C LEU A 34 -3.12 -0.94 -35.29
N HIS A 35 -2.95 0.10 -36.12
CA HIS A 35 -3.06 1.51 -35.70
C HIS A 35 -4.19 2.27 -36.38
N ASN A 36 -4.74 1.76 -37.49
CA ASN A 36 -5.81 2.47 -38.21
C ASN A 36 -7.20 2.05 -37.69
N PRO A 37 -8.06 2.98 -37.25
CA PRO A 37 -9.43 2.66 -36.84
C PRO A 37 -10.30 2.05 -37.95
N LYS A 38 -9.91 2.26 -39.22
CA LYS A 38 -10.56 1.68 -40.40
C LYS A 38 -9.94 0.35 -40.85
N SER A 39 -9.04 -0.23 -40.05
CA SER A 39 -8.45 -1.53 -40.31
C SER A 39 -9.53 -2.62 -40.43
N ALA A 40 -9.24 -3.68 -41.20
CA ALA A 40 -10.13 -4.83 -41.28
C ALA A 40 -10.28 -5.53 -39.91
N ILE A 41 -9.26 -5.43 -39.04
CA ILE A 41 -9.28 -6.08 -37.73
C ILE A 41 -10.39 -5.54 -36.83
N THR A 42 -10.86 -4.31 -37.01
CA THR A 42 -11.95 -3.72 -36.20
C THR A 42 -13.34 -4.21 -36.60
N ARG A 43 -13.44 -5.01 -37.68
CA ARG A 43 -14.71 -5.54 -38.21
C ARG A 43 -14.82 -7.06 -38.13
N LEU A 44 -13.71 -7.74 -37.82
CA LEU A 44 -13.66 -9.19 -37.69
C LEU A 44 -13.88 -9.57 -36.22
N GLU A 45 -14.38 -10.78 -35.96
CA GLU A 45 -14.47 -11.26 -34.60
C GLU A 45 -13.07 -11.62 -34.08
N ILE A 46 -12.61 -10.97 -33.01
CA ILE A 46 -11.21 -11.10 -32.56
C ILE A 46 -10.91 -12.51 -32.03
N THR A 47 -11.91 -13.23 -31.52
CA THR A 47 -11.79 -14.62 -31.05
C THR A 47 -11.56 -15.61 -32.19
N ASP A 48 -12.03 -15.29 -33.40
CA ASP A 48 -11.77 -16.11 -34.59
C ASP A 48 -10.33 -15.95 -35.08
N ILE A 49 -9.67 -14.86 -34.68
CA ILE A 49 -8.26 -14.57 -35.02
C ILE A 49 -7.33 -15.10 -33.92
N LEU A 50 -7.68 -14.89 -32.65
CA LEU A 50 -6.87 -15.27 -31.49
C LEU A 50 -7.43 -16.53 -30.83
N ASN A 51 -7.06 -17.71 -31.33
CA ASN A 51 -7.51 -18.98 -30.79
C ASN A 51 -6.39 -20.05 -30.82
N ALA A 52 -6.71 -21.22 -30.28
CA ALA A 52 -5.79 -22.34 -30.21
C ALA A 52 -5.30 -22.80 -31.59
N GLU A 53 -6.15 -22.77 -32.61
CA GLU A 53 -5.76 -23.19 -33.96
C GLU A 53 -4.76 -22.23 -34.57
N THR A 54 -5.01 -20.92 -34.49
CA THR A 54 -4.08 -19.90 -35.00
C THR A 54 -2.78 -19.86 -34.21
N TRP A 55 -2.82 -20.15 -32.91
CA TRP A 55 -1.61 -20.33 -32.09
C TRP A 55 -0.74 -21.51 -32.56
N LEU A 56 -1.35 -22.64 -32.90
CA LEU A 56 -0.64 -23.84 -33.38
C LEU A 56 0.00 -23.65 -34.76
N LEU A 57 -0.47 -22.68 -35.54
CA LEU A 57 0.13 -22.31 -36.82
C LEU A 57 1.40 -21.47 -36.69
N LEU A 58 1.73 -20.99 -35.49
CA LEU A 58 2.94 -20.20 -35.22
C LEU A 58 4.17 -21.09 -35.07
N ASP A 59 5.31 -20.60 -35.56
CA ASP A 59 6.62 -21.23 -35.36
C ASP A 59 6.96 -21.33 -33.87
N GLU A 60 7.79 -22.32 -33.52
CA GLU A 60 8.18 -22.59 -32.14
C GLU A 60 8.83 -21.39 -31.45
N ASP A 61 9.72 -20.67 -32.15
CA ASP A 61 10.37 -19.46 -31.62
C ASP A 61 9.38 -18.33 -31.34
N ALA A 62 8.36 -18.19 -32.19
CA ALA A 62 7.31 -17.19 -32.02
C ALA A 62 6.42 -17.54 -30.81
N ARG A 63 6.05 -18.81 -30.66
CA ARG A 63 5.30 -19.30 -29.49
C ARG A 63 6.10 -19.12 -28.21
N ALA A 64 7.39 -19.46 -28.21
CA ALA A 64 8.26 -19.27 -27.05
C ALA A 64 8.32 -17.80 -26.64
N THR A 65 8.47 -16.89 -27.60
CA THR A 65 8.48 -15.44 -27.33
C THR A 65 7.13 -14.96 -26.78
N LEU A 66 6.01 -15.36 -27.40
CA LEU A 66 4.68 -14.94 -26.94
C LEU A 66 4.32 -15.52 -25.58
N SER A 67 4.77 -16.74 -25.26
CA SER A 67 4.57 -17.34 -23.94
C SER A 67 5.20 -16.51 -22.81
N THR A 68 6.28 -15.76 -23.07
CA THR A 68 6.85 -14.85 -22.06
C THR A 68 5.96 -13.65 -21.72
N LEU A 69 5.00 -13.33 -22.59
CA LEU A 69 4.06 -12.22 -22.42
C LEU A 69 2.73 -12.65 -21.77
N LEU A 70 2.47 -13.96 -21.69
CA LEU A 70 1.26 -14.50 -21.10
C LEU A 70 1.38 -14.56 -19.57
N PRO A 71 0.27 -14.37 -18.84
CA PRO A 71 0.29 -14.49 -17.38
C PRO A 71 0.64 -15.93 -16.98
N PRO A 72 1.29 -16.14 -15.82
CA PRO A 72 1.61 -17.49 -15.33
C PRO A 72 0.39 -18.41 -15.24
N THR A 73 -0.80 -17.86 -15.00
CA THR A 73 -2.09 -18.58 -14.94
C THR A 73 -2.49 -19.24 -16.25
N ALA A 74 -1.87 -18.90 -17.38
CA ALA A 74 -2.16 -19.48 -18.68
C ALA A 74 -1.55 -20.89 -18.88
N PHE A 75 -0.72 -21.36 -17.95
CA PHE A 75 0.02 -22.61 -18.08
C PHE A 75 -0.49 -23.66 -17.10
N ASP A 76 -0.58 -24.93 -17.54
CA ASP A 76 -1.15 -26.06 -16.77
C ASP A 76 -0.44 -26.31 -15.42
N GLY A 77 0.79 -25.82 -15.26
CA GLY A 77 1.60 -25.97 -14.05
C GLY A 77 1.41 -24.87 -13.01
N TYR A 78 0.55 -23.88 -13.26
CA TYR A 78 0.36 -22.78 -12.32
C TYR A 78 -0.40 -23.24 -11.08
N ILE A 79 0.29 -23.20 -9.94
CA ILE A 79 -0.31 -23.39 -8.62
C ILE A 79 -0.46 -22.01 -8.01
N ASN A 80 -1.69 -21.63 -7.65
CA ASN A 80 -1.94 -20.40 -6.91
C ASN A 80 -1.31 -20.51 -5.52
N THR A 81 -0.10 -19.99 -5.39
CA THR A 81 0.61 -19.91 -4.12
C THR A 81 0.17 -18.65 -3.39
N VAL A 82 -0.56 -18.83 -2.30
CA VAL A 82 -0.84 -17.75 -1.37
C VAL A 82 0.45 -17.44 -0.58
N ASP A 83 0.77 -16.16 -0.39
CA ASP A 83 1.94 -15.74 0.40
C ASP A 83 1.90 -16.31 1.82
N SER A 84 3.03 -16.73 2.37
CA SER A 84 3.12 -17.39 3.69
C SER A 84 2.61 -16.53 4.86
N SER A 85 2.59 -15.20 4.69
CA SER A 85 2.03 -14.26 5.67
C SER A 85 0.51 -14.10 5.58
N HIS A 86 -0.15 -14.67 4.57
CA HIS A 86 -1.58 -14.49 4.36
C HIS A 86 -2.39 -15.23 5.44
N PRO A 87 -3.39 -14.58 6.07
CA PRO A 87 -4.16 -15.16 7.18
C PRO A 87 -4.91 -16.46 6.81
N SER A 88 -5.25 -16.65 5.53
CA SER A 88 -5.85 -17.90 5.04
C SER A 88 -4.95 -19.13 5.25
N LEU A 89 -3.62 -18.97 5.21
CA LEU A 89 -2.69 -20.06 5.51
C LEU A 89 -2.57 -20.33 7.02
N GLN A 90 -2.68 -19.30 7.86
CA GLN A 90 -2.63 -19.45 9.31
C GLN A 90 -3.81 -20.29 9.84
N ASN A 91 -5.00 -20.14 9.23
CA ASN A 91 -6.15 -20.98 9.58
C ASN A 91 -5.99 -22.44 9.17
N ALA A 92 -5.28 -22.71 8.06
CA ALA A 92 -5.04 -24.08 7.59
C ALA A 92 -4.04 -24.84 8.48
N ILE A 93 -3.06 -24.14 9.07
CA ILE A 93 -2.04 -24.76 9.94
C ILE A 93 -2.56 -24.99 11.37
N SER A 94 -3.48 -24.14 11.84
CA SER A 94 -3.94 -24.17 13.24
C SER A 94 -5.00 -25.23 13.53
N ASN A 95 -5.52 -25.94 12.53
CA ASN A 95 -6.55 -26.96 12.75
C ASN A 95 -6.32 -28.23 11.89
N PRO A 96 -5.36 -29.11 12.27
CA PRO A 96 -5.12 -30.39 11.60
C PRO A 96 -6.15 -31.46 12.04
N GLN A 97 -7.39 -31.07 12.34
CA GLN A 97 -8.44 -32.07 12.48
C GLN A 97 -8.70 -32.67 11.11
N ILE A 98 -8.38 -33.95 11.00
CA ILE A 98 -8.71 -34.88 9.94
C ILE A 98 -10.21 -34.71 9.64
N VAL A 99 -10.54 -33.83 8.71
CA VAL A 99 -11.86 -33.79 8.11
C VAL A 99 -11.80 -34.86 7.03
N ASP A 100 -12.23 -36.07 7.41
CA ASP A 100 -12.48 -37.15 6.48
C ASP A 100 -13.53 -36.66 5.46
N PRO A 101 -13.16 -36.41 4.19
CA PRO A 101 -14.07 -35.81 3.22
C PRO A 101 -15.24 -36.74 2.84
N ASN A 102 -15.29 -37.96 3.37
CA ASN A 102 -16.36 -38.94 3.14
C ASN A 102 -17.35 -39.10 4.30
N ALA A 103 -17.24 -38.32 5.39
CA ALA A 103 -18.23 -38.36 6.48
C ALA A 103 -19.45 -37.45 6.19
N MET A 104 -20.09 -37.61 5.02
CA MET A 104 -21.49 -37.24 4.87
C MET A 104 -22.34 -38.48 5.11
N ASP A 105 -22.95 -38.51 6.30
CA ASP A 105 -24.01 -39.43 6.69
C ASP A 105 -25.18 -39.31 5.70
N THR A 106 -25.16 -40.16 4.67
CA THR A 106 -26.24 -40.35 3.70
C THR A 106 -26.91 -41.66 4.02
N SER A 107 -27.98 -41.58 4.81
CA SER A 107 -28.88 -42.70 4.98
C SER A 107 -29.75 -42.89 3.72
N SER A 108 -29.65 -44.10 3.17
CA SER A 108 -30.60 -44.78 2.27
C SER A 108 -30.70 -44.31 0.80
N LEU A 109 -30.15 -45.12 -0.12
CA LEU A 109 -30.92 -46.03 -0.99
C LEU A 109 -29.97 -46.82 -1.93
N ASP A 110 -30.27 -48.11 -2.10
CA ASP A 110 -29.59 -49.11 -2.92
C ASP A 110 -29.40 -48.73 -4.40
N ALA A 111 -28.20 -49.02 -4.97
CA ALA A 111 -27.97 -49.65 -6.28
C ALA A 111 -26.48 -49.55 -6.74
N PRO A 112 -25.99 -50.43 -7.66
CA PRO A 112 -24.59 -50.83 -7.72
C PRO A 112 -23.70 -50.06 -8.72
N ALA A 113 -22.39 -50.26 -8.54
CA ALA A 113 -21.20 -49.70 -9.18
C ALA A 113 -21.23 -49.53 -10.72
N PRO A 114 -20.31 -48.71 -11.27
CA PRO A 114 -19.06 -49.30 -11.73
C PRO A 114 -17.78 -48.53 -11.39
N SER A 115 -16.71 -49.32 -11.41
CA SER A 115 -15.28 -49.05 -11.24
C SER A 115 -14.65 -48.04 -12.20
N THR A 116 -13.72 -47.21 -11.70
CA THR A 116 -12.43 -46.94 -12.38
C THR A 116 -11.36 -46.29 -11.49
N SER A 117 -10.21 -46.98 -11.46
CA SER A 117 -8.82 -46.51 -11.44
C SER A 117 -8.30 -45.53 -10.37
N ASN A 118 -7.53 -46.12 -9.46
CA ASN A 118 -6.39 -45.56 -8.73
C ASN A 118 -5.38 -44.79 -9.61
N THR A 119 -4.87 -43.70 -9.06
CA THR A 119 -3.45 -43.32 -9.18
C THR A 119 -2.96 -42.80 -7.83
N GLY A 120 -2.04 -43.54 -7.23
CA GLY A 120 -1.53 -43.31 -5.88
C GLY A 120 -0.56 -42.12 -5.82
N ILE A 121 -0.70 -41.33 -4.77
CA ILE A 121 0.24 -40.28 -4.37
C ILE A 121 1.10 -40.85 -3.23
N THR A 122 2.33 -41.24 -3.56
CA THR A 122 3.38 -41.48 -2.57
C THR A 122 4.01 -40.15 -2.16
N ALA A 123 3.72 -39.73 -0.93
CA ALA A 123 4.39 -38.61 -0.27
C ALA A 123 5.68 -39.11 0.41
N ARG A 124 6.83 -38.61 -0.04
CA ARG A 124 8.10 -38.57 0.72
C ARG A 124 9.03 -37.55 0.06
N GLY A 125 9.42 -36.54 0.81
CA GLY A 125 10.40 -35.55 0.35
C GLY A 125 10.71 -34.53 1.43
N GLU A 126 11.92 -34.63 1.97
CA GLU A 126 12.48 -33.86 3.07
C GLU A 126 12.64 -32.37 2.72
N THR A 127 12.27 -31.49 3.65
CA THR A 127 12.54 -30.06 3.60
C THR A 127 13.97 -29.77 4.04
N THR A 128 14.85 -29.54 3.06
CA THR A 128 16.12 -28.83 3.26
C THR A 128 15.97 -27.40 2.73
N ALA A 129 16.09 -26.43 3.64
CA ALA A 129 16.10 -25.01 3.33
C ALA A 129 17.39 -24.66 2.58
N SER A 130 17.26 -24.20 1.33
CA SER A 130 18.35 -23.69 0.51
C SER A 130 18.03 -22.26 0.10
N SER A 131 18.94 -21.36 0.46
CA SER A 131 18.95 -19.94 0.14
C SER A 131 18.85 -19.64 -1.36
N GLY A 132 18.26 -18.48 -1.64
CA GLY A 132 17.91 -17.98 -2.97
C GLY A 132 19.09 -17.91 -3.94
N SER A 133 18.87 -18.51 -5.09
CA SER A 133 19.48 -18.14 -6.34
C SER A 133 18.34 -18.03 -7.36
N ASP A 134 18.22 -16.84 -7.97
CA ASP A 134 17.34 -16.56 -9.10
C ASP A 134 17.74 -17.46 -10.28
N LEU A 135 17.18 -18.68 -10.30
CA LEU A 135 17.24 -19.52 -11.48
C LEU A 135 16.19 -19.01 -12.47
N PRO A 136 16.55 -18.83 -13.75
CA PRO A 136 15.54 -18.61 -14.78
C PRO A 136 14.62 -19.83 -14.76
N LEU A 137 13.39 -19.63 -14.31
CA LEU A 137 12.32 -20.62 -14.39
C LEU A 137 12.20 -20.99 -15.86
N SER A 138 12.80 -22.12 -16.23
CA SER A 138 12.55 -22.76 -17.51
C SER A 138 11.10 -23.25 -17.44
N PHE A 139 10.17 -22.39 -17.82
CA PHE A 139 8.76 -22.72 -17.94
C PHE A 139 8.60 -23.68 -19.13
N THR A 140 8.95 -24.95 -18.92
CA THR A 140 8.55 -26.05 -19.80
C THR A 140 7.09 -26.43 -19.57
N ALA A 141 6.28 -25.52 -19.01
CA ALA A 141 4.88 -25.75 -18.76
C ALA A 141 4.12 -25.60 -20.09
N ASN A 142 3.30 -26.61 -20.42
CA ASN A 142 2.44 -26.52 -21.59
C ASN A 142 1.40 -25.42 -21.39
N LEU A 143 1.11 -24.68 -22.46
CA LEU A 143 0.07 -23.66 -22.48
C LEU A 143 -1.30 -24.34 -22.41
N ASP A 144 -2.14 -23.92 -21.47
CA ASP A 144 -3.53 -24.35 -21.43
C ASP A 144 -4.32 -23.62 -22.52
N PHE A 145 -4.80 -24.34 -23.53
CA PHE A 145 -5.60 -23.77 -24.62
C PHE A 145 -6.96 -23.22 -24.15
N SER A 146 -7.40 -23.54 -22.93
CA SER A 146 -8.59 -22.92 -22.33
C SER A 146 -8.44 -21.40 -22.16
N VAL A 147 -7.20 -20.89 -22.07
CA VAL A 147 -6.90 -19.46 -21.92
C VAL A 147 -7.51 -18.60 -23.03
N PHE A 148 -7.59 -19.11 -24.26
CA PHE A 148 -8.18 -18.37 -25.39
C PHE A 148 -9.70 -18.23 -25.28
N LYS A 149 -10.34 -19.02 -24.41
CA LYS A 149 -11.78 -18.96 -24.09
C LYS A 149 -12.05 -18.30 -22.74
N ASP A 150 -11.01 -17.94 -22.00
CA ASP A 150 -11.15 -17.28 -20.71
C ASP A 150 -11.84 -15.92 -20.87
N ALA A 151 -12.76 -15.61 -19.96
CA ALA A 151 -13.56 -14.39 -20.05
C ALA A 151 -12.69 -13.13 -19.98
N HIS A 152 -11.59 -13.15 -19.21
CA HIS A 152 -10.67 -12.03 -19.11
C HIS A 152 -9.84 -11.87 -20.38
N PHE A 153 -9.35 -12.98 -20.95
CA PHE A 153 -8.62 -12.93 -22.22
C PHE A 153 -9.49 -12.39 -23.37
N VAL A 154 -10.72 -12.92 -23.51
CA VAL A 154 -11.67 -12.48 -24.53
C VAL A 154 -12.04 -11.01 -24.33
N SER A 155 -12.30 -10.58 -23.10
CA SER A 155 -12.59 -9.18 -22.78
C SER A 155 -11.40 -8.26 -23.12
N ALA A 156 -10.16 -8.68 -22.82
CA ALA A 156 -8.96 -7.94 -23.17
C ALA A 156 -8.76 -7.84 -24.69
N ALA A 157 -9.05 -8.90 -25.44
CA ALA A 157 -8.97 -8.92 -26.90
C ALA A 157 -9.99 -7.95 -27.54
N HIS A 158 -11.25 -7.94 -27.07
CA HIS A 158 -12.24 -6.96 -27.52
C HIS A 158 -11.86 -5.53 -27.13
N THR A 159 -11.37 -5.33 -25.92
CA THR A 159 -10.88 -4.02 -25.46
C THR A 159 -9.75 -3.52 -26.36
N PHE A 160 -8.81 -4.39 -26.74
CA PHE A 160 -7.77 -4.05 -27.70
C PHE A 160 -8.35 -3.63 -29.06
N GLN A 161 -9.34 -4.36 -29.57
CA GLN A 161 -10.02 -4.02 -30.81
C GLN A 161 -10.73 -2.65 -30.73
N ASP A 162 -11.41 -2.37 -29.62
CA ASP A 162 -12.03 -1.08 -29.33
C ASP A 162 -11.00 0.06 -29.25
N HIS A 163 -9.81 -0.21 -28.72
CA HIS A 163 -8.71 0.76 -28.70
C HIS A 163 -8.22 1.08 -30.12
N ILE A 164 -8.19 0.11 -31.03
CA ILE A 164 -7.90 0.37 -32.43
C ILE A 164 -9.03 1.19 -33.05
N TYR A 165 -10.28 0.78 -32.86
CA TYR A 165 -11.47 1.42 -33.44
C TYR A 165 -11.63 2.89 -33.01
N SER A 166 -11.42 3.17 -31.73
CA SER A 166 -11.44 4.54 -31.16
C SER A 166 -10.25 5.40 -31.58
N GLY A 167 -9.24 4.81 -32.23
CA GLY A 167 -8.02 5.49 -32.64
C GLY A 167 -7.05 5.75 -31.48
N TRP A 168 -7.20 5.05 -30.36
CA TRP A 168 -6.33 5.18 -29.19
C TRP A 168 -4.88 4.76 -29.52
N LYS A 169 -4.71 3.81 -30.45
CA LYS A 169 -3.39 3.40 -30.96
C LYS A 169 -2.83 4.28 -32.08
N THR A 170 -3.46 5.41 -32.42
CA THR A 170 -2.91 6.30 -33.46
C THR A 170 -1.74 7.15 -32.93
N ASP A 171 -0.77 7.47 -33.78
CA ASP A 171 0.36 8.36 -33.44
C ASP A 171 -0.11 9.72 -32.92
N ALA A 172 -1.24 10.21 -33.45
CA ALA A 172 -1.86 11.46 -33.01
C ALA A 172 -2.34 11.39 -31.54
N HIS A 173 -2.82 10.23 -31.10
CA HIS A 173 -3.20 10.03 -29.70
C HIS A 173 -1.95 9.82 -28.82
N ALA A 174 -0.97 9.04 -29.29
CA ALA A 174 0.30 8.85 -28.58
C ALA A 174 1.00 10.19 -28.29
N ALA A 175 1.07 11.09 -29.27
CA ALA A 175 1.63 12.43 -29.09
C ALA A 175 0.86 13.29 -28.08
N LYS A 176 -0.47 13.12 -27.97
CA LYS A 176 -1.29 13.82 -26.95
C LYS A 176 -1.01 13.29 -25.55
N VAL A 177 -0.90 11.97 -25.40
CA VAL A 177 -0.57 11.32 -24.11
C VAL A 177 0.82 11.76 -23.64
N GLN A 178 1.81 11.70 -24.53
CA GLN A 178 3.18 12.13 -24.19
C GLN A 178 3.22 13.61 -23.77
N LYS A 179 2.53 14.49 -24.50
CA LYS A 179 2.43 15.90 -24.12
C LYS A 179 1.78 16.10 -22.74
N TYR A 180 0.78 15.28 -22.41
CA TYR A 180 0.12 15.33 -21.12
C TYR A 180 1.02 14.82 -19.99
N GLU A 181 1.73 13.71 -20.20
CA GLU A 181 2.73 13.17 -19.27
C GLU A 181 3.88 14.16 -19.03
N ASP A 182 4.39 14.78 -20.09
CA ASP A 182 5.44 15.80 -19.98
C ASP A 182 4.94 17.03 -19.22
N GLY A 183 3.68 17.45 -19.43
CA GLY A 183 3.07 18.54 -18.67
C GLY A 183 2.87 18.22 -17.18
N ILE A 184 2.54 16.96 -16.84
CA ILE A 184 2.50 16.51 -15.44
C ILE A 184 3.91 16.54 -14.84
N ARG A 185 4.93 16.06 -15.57
CA ARG A 185 6.31 16.00 -15.10
C ARG A 185 6.91 17.39 -14.87
N ASP A 186 6.57 18.34 -15.73
CA ASP A 186 6.96 19.75 -15.63
C ASP A 186 6.12 20.55 -14.62
N GLY A 187 5.02 19.97 -14.12
CA GLY A 187 4.10 20.62 -13.18
C GLY A 187 3.20 21.68 -13.83
N SER A 188 3.18 21.77 -15.17
CA SER A 188 2.31 22.69 -15.91
C SER A 188 0.88 22.17 -16.08
N LEU A 189 0.66 20.86 -15.91
CA LEU A 189 -0.66 20.22 -15.93
C LEU A 189 -0.91 19.42 -14.65
N ALA A 190 -2.08 19.62 -14.04
CA ALA A 190 -2.56 18.81 -12.93
C ALA A 190 -3.27 17.55 -13.43
N ALA A 191 -3.07 16.42 -12.74
CA ALA A 191 -3.74 15.16 -13.04
C ALA A 191 -4.85 14.92 -12.01
N PRO A 192 -6.14 15.10 -12.36
CA PRO A 192 -7.24 15.02 -11.40
C PRO A 192 -7.31 13.67 -10.67
N TRP A 193 -6.98 12.58 -11.37
CA TRP A 193 -6.97 11.23 -10.78
C TRP A 193 -5.89 11.05 -9.71
N LYS A 194 -4.82 11.85 -9.73
CA LYS A 194 -3.78 11.79 -8.70
C LYS A 194 -4.28 12.40 -7.40
N ASP A 195 -5.08 13.46 -7.49
CA ASP A 195 -5.73 14.08 -6.34
C ASP A 195 -6.79 13.11 -5.77
N ASP A 196 -7.59 12.45 -6.62
CA ASP A 196 -8.58 11.47 -6.17
C ASP A 196 -7.96 10.22 -5.52
N VAL A 197 -6.82 9.73 -6.04
CA VAL A 197 -6.08 8.60 -5.44
C VAL A 197 -5.45 9.04 -4.14
N TRP A 198 -4.85 10.22 -4.10
CA TRP A 198 -4.31 10.79 -2.87
C TRP A 198 -5.41 10.96 -1.82
N GLU A 199 -6.56 11.53 -2.18
CA GLU A 199 -7.72 11.68 -1.32
C GLU A 199 -8.34 10.36 -0.89
N ARG A 200 -8.19 9.28 -1.65
CA ARG A 200 -8.66 7.94 -1.27
C ARG A 200 -7.69 7.24 -0.31
N GLU A 201 -6.39 7.33 -0.60
CA GLU A 201 -5.33 6.75 0.23
C GLU A 201 -5.08 7.56 1.51
N HIS A 202 -5.35 8.87 1.46
CA HIS A 202 -5.27 9.81 2.57
C HIS A 202 -6.66 10.33 2.95
N ALA A 203 -7.71 9.59 2.55
CA ALA A 203 -9.04 9.84 3.04
C ALA A 203 -8.92 9.83 4.56
N PRO A 204 -9.40 10.87 5.27
CA PRO A 204 -9.43 10.80 6.71
C PRO A 204 -10.25 9.55 7.05
N VAL A 205 -9.57 8.53 7.60
CA VAL A 205 -10.22 7.40 8.24
C VAL A 205 -11.33 8.00 9.07
N PRO A 206 -12.58 7.51 9.01
CA PRO A 206 -13.68 8.08 9.78
C PRO A 206 -13.36 7.90 11.26
N LEU A 207 -12.60 8.84 11.80
CA LEU A 207 -12.36 9.07 13.21
C LEU A 207 -13.76 9.19 13.78
N GLY A 208 -14.06 8.30 14.74
CA GLY A 208 -15.34 8.21 15.40
C GLY A 208 -15.96 9.58 15.62
N LYS A 209 -17.26 9.66 15.35
CA LYS A 209 -18.11 10.84 15.53
C LYS A 209 -17.64 11.58 16.79
N ASN A 210 -17.17 12.81 16.60
CA ASN A 210 -16.73 13.78 17.62
C ASN A 210 -15.22 13.78 17.91
N ALA A 211 -14.48 14.57 17.11
CA ALA A 211 -13.08 14.98 17.38
C ALA A 211 -12.88 15.72 18.73
N GLY A 212 -13.93 15.89 19.54
CA GLY A 212 -13.90 16.45 20.89
C GLY A 212 -13.99 15.43 22.01
N ASP A 213 -14.43 14.19 21.78
CA ASP A 213 -14.72 13.27 22.88
C ASP A 213 -13.47 12.64 23.49
N ALA A 214 -12.40 12.51 22.69
CA ALA A 214 -11.05 12.20 23.20
C ALA A 214 -10.56 13.24 24.22
N ALA A 215 -11.15 14.45 24.27
CA ALA A 215 -10.85 15.45 25.30
C ALA A 215 -11.27 15.04 26.72
N ASN A 216 -12.03 13.95 26.88
CA ASN A 216 -12.41 13.40 28.17
C ASN A 216 -11.37 12.42 28.75
N VAL A 217 -10.51 11.81 27.90
CA VAL A 217 -9.47 10.86 28.35
C VAL A 217 -8.39 11.62 29.11
N THR A 218 -8.25 11.39 30.41
CA THR A 218 -7.26 12.10 31.22
C THR A 218 -5.86 11.52 31.01
N PHE A 219 -4.83 12.25 31.47
CA PHE A 219 -3.47 11.72 31.48
C PHE A 219 -3.33 10.48 32.37
N GLY A 220 -4.10 10.42 33.46
CA GLY A 220 -4.17 9.25 34.34
C GLY A 220 -4.71 8.02 33.63
N ASP A 221 -5.72 8.19 32.76
CA ASP A 221 -6.30 7.08 31.98
C ASP A 221 -5.30 6.47 31.01
N LEU A 222 -4.44 7.30 30.39
CA LEU A 222 -3.36 6.81 29.51
C LEU A 222 -2.30 6.02 30.26
N LEU A 223 -1.97 6.45 31.49
CA LEU A 223 -1.03 5.73 32.35
C LEU A 223 -1.64 4.42 32.85
N ALA A 224 -2.91 4.43 33.27
CA ALA A 224 -3.60 3.25 33.78
C ALA A 224 -3.88 2.22 32.67
N GLY A 225 -4.19 2.68 31.45
CA GLY A 225 -4.47 1.84 30.29
C GLY A 225 -3.23 1.35 29.54
N GLY A 226 -2.02 1.69 30.00
CA GLY A 226 -0.78 1.22 29.36
C GLY A 226 -0.49 1.85 28.00
N ALA A 227 -1.13 2.96 27.65
CA ALA A 227 -0.84 3.70 26.42
C ALA A 227 0.59 4.27 26.43
N LEU A 228 1.10 4.59 27.63
CA LEU A 228 2.49 4.97 27.89
C LEU A 228 3.18 3.88 28.70
N LEU A 229 4.44 3.58 28.36
CA LEU A 229 5.22 2.50 28.97
C LEU A 229 6.50 3.03 29.60
N VAL A 230 6.97 2.32 30.64
CA VAL A 230 8.31 2.57 31.21
C VAL A 230 9.36 2.32 30.13
N GLY A 231 10.29 3.27 29.98
CA GLY A 231 11.32 3.26 28.94
C GLY A 231 10.94 3.97 27.63
N ASP A 232 9.70 4.44 27.48
CA ASP A 232 9.35 5.36 26.38
C ASP A 232 10.09 6.69 26.54
N VAL A 233 10.43 7.32 25.42
CA VAL A 233 11.00 8.67 25.37
C VAL A 233 9.95 9.66 24.92
N LEU A 234 9.78 10.71 25.71
CA LEU A 234 8.95 11.86 25.41
C LEU A 234 9.85 12.99 24.90
N SER A 235 9.77 13.25 23.60
CA SER A 235 10.49 14.36 22.97
C SER A 235 9.59 15.60 22.93
N TYR A 236 9.99 16.64 23.64
CA TYR A 236 9.33 17.93 23.67
C TYR A 236 9.94 18.87 22.65
N ARG A 237 9.11 19.57 21.88
CA ARG A 237 9.53 20.64 20.98
C ARG A 237 8.51 21.77 20.94
N ARG A 238 8.96 22.99 21.21
CA ARG A 238 8.12 24.19 21.10
C ARG A 238 8.91 25.43 20.72
N ASN A 239 8.34 26.21 19.80
CA ASN A 239 8.86 27.52 19.43
C ASN A 239 8.13 28.62 20.21
N PHE A 240 8.89 29.52 20.84
CA PHE A 240 8.41 30.67 21.58
C PHE A 240 8.69 31.95 20.79
N SER A 241 7.82 32.28 19.84
CA SER A 241 8.00 33.39 18.90
C SER A 241 8.19 34.77 19.56
N VAL A 242 7.69 34.96 20.79
CA VAL A 242 7.84 36.23 21.54
C VAL A 242 9.30 36.49 21.95
N ILE A 243 10.06 35.43 22.16
CA ILE A 243 11.46 35.48 22.62
C ILE A 243 12.43 34.88 21.60
N ASP A 244 11.92 34.43 20.45
CA ASP A 244 12.67 33.79 19.35
C ASP A 244 13.55 32.60 19.79
N ILE A 245 13.02 31.76 20.67
CA ILE A 245 13.71 30.57 21.18
C ILE A 245 12.87 29.33 20.88
N ALA A 246 13.52 28.30 20.33
CA ALA A 246 12.99 26.95 20.27
C ALA A 246 13.57 26.11 21.41
N VAL A 247 12.70 25.53 22.23
CA VAL A 247 13.09 24.59 23.28
C VAL A 247 12.82 23.18 22.78
N GLU A 248 13.86 22.34 22.84
CA GLU A 248 13.81 20.92 22.50
C GLU A 248 14.41 20.11 23.64
N LYS A 249 13.69 19.09 24.11
CA LYS A 249 14.11 18.31 25.28
C LYS A 249 13.58 16.89 25.24
N ASP A 250 14.46 15.92 25.44
CA ASP A 250 14.07 14.52 25.57
C ASP A 250 13.98 14.12 27.04
N CYS A 251 12.91 13.40 27.39
CA CYS A 251 12.66 12.86 28.71
C CYS A 251 12.38 11.36 28.60
N VAL A 252 12.87 10.54 29.52
CA VAL A 252 12.55 9.09 29.55
C VAL A 252 11.64 8.79 30.74
N ILE A 253 10.64 7.94 30.52
CA ILE A 253 9.74 7.46 31.56
C ILE A 253 10.48 6.40 32.39
N GLU A 254 10.74 6.70 33.66
CA GLU A 254 11.44 5.80 34.58
C GLU A 254 10.49 4.89 35.32
N ALA A 255 9.40 5.45 35.83
CA ALA A 255 8.41 4.71 36.60
C ALA A 255 7.02 5.28 36.36
N ILE A 256 6.01 4.41 36.34
CA ILE A 256 4.60 4.80 36.30
C ILE A 256 3.99 4.35 37.63
N HIS A 257 3.25 5.24 38.28
CA HIS A 257 2.57 4.99 39.55
C HIS A 257 1.06 5.01 39.30
N PRO A 258 0.41 3.86 39.04
CA PRO A 258 -1.00 3.80 38.66
C PRO A 258 -1.93 4.36 39.75
N ASN A 259 -1.62 4.10 41.02
CA ASN A 259 -2.44 4.50 42.16
C ASN A 259 -2.54 6.02 42.33
N THR A 260 -1.52 6.76 41.92
CA THR A 260 -1.47 8.23 42.02
C THR A 260 -1.66 8.90 40.66
N SER A 261 -1.92 8.13 39.60
CA SER A 261 -2.02 8.61 38.22
C SER A 261 -0.86 9.52 37.82
N SER A 262 0.35 9.18 38.25
CA SER A 262 1.55 9.99 38.05
C SER A 262 2.69 9.16 37.48
N MET A 263 3.60 9.78 36.74
CA MET A 263 4.83 9.14 36.28
C MET A 263 6.06 9.90 36.74
N SER A 264 7.15 9.18 36.98
CA SER A 264 8.48 9.75 37.23
C SER A 264 9.24 9.77 35.90
N VAL A 265 9.71 10.95 35.51
CA VAL A 265 10.52 11.15 34.30
C VAL A 265 11.91 11.64 34.64
N LEU A 266 12.86 11.27 33.79
CA LEU A 266 14.24 11.71 33.85
C LEU A 266 14.54 12.58 32.63
N MET A 267 15.17 13.73 32.85
CA MET A 267 15.56 14.66 31.79
C MET A 267 16.92 15.30 32.10
N PRO A 268 17.72 15.67 31.09
CA PRO A 268 19.01 16.31 31.32
C PRO A 268 18.83 17.73 31.90
N ALA A 269 19.75 18.18 32.75
CA ALA A 269 19.77 19.53 33.28
C ALA A 269 20.15 20.56 32.19
N GLY A 270 19.77 21.83 32.38
CA GLY A 270 20.16 22.93 31.49
C GLY A 270 19.51 22.87 30.10
N ASP A 271 20.20 23.37 29.08
CA ASP A 271 19.73 23.49 27.69
C ASP A 271 20.00 22.26 26.81
N THR A 272 20.60 21.21 27.39
CA THR A 272 20.95 19.99 26.65
C THR A 272 19.69 19.28 26.16
N LYS A 273 19.55 19.11 24.85
CA LYS A 273 18.37 18.47 24.23
C LYS A 273 18.27 16.98 24.53
N ASN A 274 19.35 16.25 24.24
CA ASN A 274 19.32 14.78 24.16
C ASN A 274 19.62 14.14 25.52
N LEU A 275 18.97 13.01 25.79
CA LEU A 275 19.29 12.17 26.94
C LEU A 275 20.67 11.51 26.78
N PRO A 276 21.41 11.28 27.88
CA PRO A 276 22.62 10.47 27.86
C PRO A 276 22.37 9.07 27.27
N PRO A 277 23.28 8.53 26.43
CA PRO A 277 23.11 7.20 25.83
C PRO A 277 22.90 6.07 26.84
N SER A 278 23.42 6.21 28.06
CA SER A 278 23.25 5.27 29.17
C SER A 278 21.79 5.09 29.61
N LEU A 279 20.93 6.09 29.37
CA LEU A 279 19.49 6.04 29.67
C LEU A 279 18.66 5.54 28.49
N LEU A 280 19.28 5.40 27.32
CA LEU A 280 18.62 5.00 26.09
C LEU A 280 18.81 3.51 25.79
N THR A 281 19.29 2.72 26.75
CA THR A 281 19.34 1.26 26.65
C THR A 281 18.00 0.64 27.06
N LYS A 282 17.65 -0.53 26.49
CA LYS A 282 16.42 -1.27 26.84
C LYS A 282 16.32 -1.56 28.34
N THR A 283 17.46 -1.82 28.96
CA THR A 283 17.60 -1.94 30.41
C THR A 283 18.36 -0.71 30.88
N PRO A 284 17.67 0.34 31.36
CA PRO A 284 18.36 1.51 31.91
C PRO A 284 19.20 1.06 33.11
N GLY A 285 20.49 1.40 33.09
CA GLY A 285 21.36 1.16 34.24
C GLY A 285 20.86 1.97 35.45
N ALA A 286 21.07 1.45 36.67
CA ALA A 286 20.75 2.20 37.87
C ALA A 286 21.50 3.53 37.86
N ILE A 287 20.75 4.64 37.90
CA ILE A 287 21.34 5.98 37.92
C ILE A 287 21.95 6.19 39.29
N SER A 288 23.24 6.50 39.34
CA SER A 288 23.89 6.91 40.58
C SER A 288 23.26 8.22 41.05
N GLU A 289 22.72 8.25 42.27
CA GLU A 289 22.06 9.44 42.85
C GLU A 289 22.96 10.68 42.89
N SER A 290 24.27 10.52 42.69
CA SER A 290 25.27 11.58 42.59
C SER A 290 25.31 12.32 41.25
N ASP A 291 24.60 11.86 40.22
CA ASP A 291 24.65 12.48 38.90
C ASP A 291 23.77 13.74 38.83
N THR A 292 24.39 14.90 39.06
CA THR A 292 23.72 16.21 39.00
C THR A 292 23.27 16.62 37.60
N SER A 293 23.68 15.88 36.56
CA SER A 293 23.33 16.18 35.17
C SER A 293 21.93 15.73 34.78
N ILE A 294 21.28 14.86 35.58
CA ILE A 294 19.93 14.36 35.33
C ILE A 294 18.99 14.86 36.43
N ARG A 295 17.80 15.32 36.03
CA ARG A 295 16.73 15.74 36.94
C ARG A 295 15.59 14.73 36.87
N ARG A 296 15.23 14.17 38.03
CA ARG A 296 14.03 13.36 38.22
C ARG A 296 12.87 14.25 38.63
N THR A 297 11.75 14.16 37.94
CA THR A 297 10.53 14.91 38.27
C THR A 297 9.31 14.00 38.24
N ASN A 298 8.41 14.17 39.21
CA ASN A 298 7.10 13.51 39.22
C ASN A 298 6.08 14.36 38.49
N VAL A 299 5.34 13.74 37.58
CA VAL A 299 4.45 14.39 36.63
C VAL A 299 3.05 13.80 36.74
N THR A 300 2.06 14.67 36.89
CA THR A 300 0.63 14.29 36.95
C THR A 300 -0.18 14.75 35.74
N SER A 301 0.39 15.60 34.87
CA SER A 301 -0.27 16.06 33.64
C SER A 301 0.74 16.54 32.60
N PRO A 302 0.37 16.60 31.29
CA PRO A 302 1.27 17.10 30.25
C PRO A 302 1.68 18.57 30.45
N THR A 303 0.80 19.41 31.00
CA THR A 303 1.14 20.80 31.35
C THR A 303 2.15 20.87 32.49
N ASN A 304 2.04 19.97 33.47
CA ASN A 304 3.03 19.87 34.53
C ASN A 304 4.39 19.38 34.01
N LEU A 305 4.40 18.45 33.04
CA LEU A 305 5.62 18.03 32.34
C LEU A 305 6.27 19.18 31.56
N GLU A 306 5.49 19.91 30.76
CA GLU A 306 5.98 21.07 30.00
C GLU A 306 6.58 22.13 30.94
N THR A 307 5.90 22.40 32.07
CA THR A 307 6.40 23.35 33.07
C THR A 307 7.72 22.87 33.69
N ALA A 308 7.84 21.58 34.01
CA ALA A 308 9.07 20.99 34.53
C ALA A 308 10.22 21.08 33.53
N ILE A 309 9.97 20.77 32.24
CA ILE A 309 10.96 20.90 31.17
C ILE A 309 11.46 22.33 31.06
N LEU A 310 10.55 23.32 31.06
CA LEU A 310 10.92 24.72 30.94
C LEU A 310 11.61 25.28 32.20
N ASP A 311 11.29 24.76 33.39
CA ASP A 311 11.99 25.07 34.62
C ASP A 311 13.43 24.50 34.62
N VAL A 312 13.65 23.32 34.05
CA VAL A 312 14.98 22.71 33.91
C VAL A 312 15.81 23.39 32.82
N ASP A 313 15.19 23.82 31.72
CA ASP A 313 15.85 24.49 30.60
C ASP A 313 16.26 25.94 30.93
N THR A 314 15.48 26.63 31.76
CA THR A 314 15.71 28.00 32.26
C THR A 314 15.71 29.14 31.23
N ARG A 315 15.79 28.86 29.92
CA ARG A 315 15.80 29.91 28.88
C ARG A 315 14.46 30.62 28.68
N VAL A 316 13.36 30.03 29.17
CA VAL A 316 12.00 30.58 29.04
C VAL A 316 11.46 31.02 30.42
N PRO A 317 11.41 32.33 30.69
CA PRO A 317 10.80 32.89 31.90
C PRO A 317 9.34 32.46 32.06
N ARG A 318 8.89 32.26 33.31
CA ARG A 318 7.54 31.78 33.61
C ARG A 318 6.42 32.68 33.06
N ASP A 319 6.63 33.99 33.02
CA ASP A 319 5.69 34.99 32.48
C ASP A 319 5.59 34.97 30.95
N LYS A 320 6.56 34.36 30.26
CA LYS A 320 6.58 34.21 28.79
C LYS A 320 6.09 32.85 28.32
N ARG A 321 5.65 31.98 29.25
CA ARG A 321 5.14 30.66 28.91
C ARG A 321 3.71 30.77 28.36
N PRO A 322 3.45 30.29 27.15
CA PRO A 322 2.12 30.34 26.55
C PRO A 322 1.18 29.30 27.19
N ASN A 323 -0.10 29.65 27.34
CA ASN A 323 -1.17 28.73 27.77
C ASN A 323 -1.61 27.78 26.64
N GLY A 324 -0.66 27.14 25.96
CA GLY A 324 -0.96 26.26 24.84
C GLY A 324 -1.28 24.82 25.25
N ASN A 325 -1.67 24.03 24.27
CA ASN A 325 -1.99 22.64 24.46
C ASN A 325 -0.72 21.76 24.49
N ALA A 326 -0.20 21.50 25.69
CA ALA A 326 1.00 20.68 25.92
C ALA A 326 0.94 19.29 25.28
N TRP A 327 -0.27 18.73 25.07
CA TRP A 327 -0.47 17.43 24.42
C TRP A 327 0.08 17.38 22.99
N LYS A 328 0.12 18.52 22.29
CA LYS A 328 0.60 18.60 20.89
C LYS A 328 2.12 18.79 20.79
N CYS A 329 2.77 19.17 21.89
CA CYS A 329 4.20 19.50 21.91
C CYS A 329 5.08 18.33 22.35
N LEU A 330 4.49 17.19 22.72
CA LEU A 330 5.17 16.00 23.22
C LEU A 330 4.94 14.83 22.27
N THR A 331 6.02 14.28 21.73
CA THR A 331 6.01 13.09 20.86
C THR A 331 6.54 11.90 21.63
N VAL A 332 5.83 10.77 21.54
CA VAL A 332 6.20 9.50 22.17
C VAL A 332 7.06 8.69 21.21
N TRP A 333 8.19 8.21 21.70
CA TRP A 333 9.11 7.33 20.99
C TRP A 333 9.24 6.02 21.75
N ARG A 334 8.98 4.91 21.08
CA ARG A 334 8.92 3.57 21.67
C ARG A 334 9.89 2.62 20.97
N TRP A 335 10.38 1.61 21.69
CA TRP A 335 11.17 0.54 21.08
C TRP A 335 10.34 -0.24 20.07
N SER A 336 10.87 -0.41 18.85
CA SER A 336 10.22 -1.26 17.85
C SER A 336 10.17 -2.71 18.35
N SER A 337 8.97 -3.31 18.32
CA SER A 337 8.75 -4.71 18.70
C SER A 337 9.43 -5.68 17.74
N ASN A 338 9.65 -5.26 16.49
CA ASN A 338 10.03 -6.15 15.40
C ASN A 338 11.53 -6.46 15.33
N GLY A 339 12.34 -5.93 16.25
CA GLY A 339 13.77 -6.25 16.36
C GLY A 339 14.65 -5.77 15.19
N THR A 340 14.06 -5.43 14.06
CA THR A 340 14.70 -4.78 12.92
C THR A 340 14.79 -3.30 13.22
N ALA A 341 15.84 -2.88 13.92
CA ALA A 341 16.17 -1.48 14.06
C ALA A 341 16.43 -0.90 12.66
N SER A 342 15.43 -0.28 12.06
CA SER A 342 15.64 0.63 10.94
C SER A 342 16.62 1.69 11.41
N ALA A 343 17.64 1.97 10.60
CA ALA A 343 18.79 2.80 10.96
C ALA A 343 18.46 4.30 11.15
N SER A 344 17.21 4.66 11.47
CA SER A 344 16.71 6.02 11.57
C SER A 344 16.59 6.56 13.01
N GLU A 345 17.27 7.69 13.18
CA GLU A 345 17.01 8.92 13.96
C GLU A 345 16.97 8.93 15.49
N GLN A 346 16.52 7.92 16.24
CA GLN A 346 16.53 8.02 17.71
C GLN A 346 16.81 6.71 18.45
N PHE A 347 18.00 6.15 18.20
CA PHE A 347 18.55 5.01 18.95
C PHE A 347 17.72 3.72 18.85
N GLY A 348 17.09 3.46 17.69
CA GLY A 348 16.29 2.25 17.45
C GLY A 348 14.87 2.30 18.01
N ARG A 349 14.39 3.50 18.38
CA ARG A 349 12.98 3.76 18.68
C ARG A 349 12.25 4.30 17.46
N GLU A 350 10.98 3.96 17.35
CA GLU A 350 10.05 4.49 16.34
C GLU A 350 9.13 5.54 16.96
N SER A 351 8.73 6.52 16.14
CA SER A 351 7.78 7.56 16.55
C SER A 351 6.39 6.95 16.64
N TYR A 352 5.83 6.94 17.84
CA TYR A 352 4.48 6.45 18.12
C TYR A 352 3.42 7.56 17.98
N GLY A 353 3.85 8.80 17.75
CA GLY A 353 2.99 9.98 17.55
C GLY A 353 2.98 10.94 18.74
N THR A 354 2.24 12.04 18.61
CA THR A 354 2.11 13.03 19.69
C THR A 354 1.22 12.49 20.82
N LEU A 355 1.39 12.95 22.05
CA LEU A 355 0.48 12.58 23.15
C LEU A 355 -0.99 12.88 22.80
N PHE A 356 -1.25 13.94 22.04
CA PHE A 356 -2.58 14.24 21.51
C PHE A 356 -3.12 13.11 20.61
N TYR A 357 -2.28 12.57 19.73
CA TYR A 357 -2.66 11.47 18.84
C TYR A 357 -2.81 10.15 19.59
N VAL A 358 -1.86 9.82 20.47
CA VAL A 358 -1.90 8.63 21.33
C VAL A 358 -3.18 8.60 22.16
N ARG A 359 -3.58 9.76 22.70
CA ARG A 359 -4.85 9.93 23.41
C ARG A 359 -6.07 9.64 22.52
N GLY A 360 -6.05 10.09 21.27
CA GLY A 360 -7.11 9.84 20.30
C GLY A 360 -7.25 8.36 19.95
N CYS A 361 -6.13 7.67 19.69
CA CYS A 361 -6.11 6.23 19.43
C CYS A 361 -6.60 5.44 20.63
N PHE A 362 -6.09 5.75 21.83
CA PHE A 362 -6.51 5.08 23.05
C PHE A 362 -8.01 5.24 23.33
N TYR A 363 -8.60 6.40 23.01
CA TYR A 363 -10.04 6.60 23.10
C TYR A 363 -10.84 5.72 22.12
N GLN A 364 -10.31 5.43 20.94
CA GLN A 364 -10.96 4.58 19.94
C GLN A 364 -10.90 3.08 20.29
N ASP A 365 -9.87 2.69 21.04
CA ASP A 365 -9.67 1.31 21.49
C ASP A 365 -10.49 0.95 22.74
N MET A 366 -11.04 1.96 23.44
CA MET A 366 -12.00 1.82 24.56
C MET A 366 -13.42 1.61 24.04
#